data_AF-A0A3N0GKZ5-F1
#
_entry.id   AF-A0A3N0GKZ5-F1
#
_cell.length_a   1.000
_cell.length_b   1.000
_cell.length_c   1.000
_cell.angle_alpha   90.00
_cell.angle_beta   90.00
_cell.angle_gamma   90.00
#
_symmetry.space_group_name_H-M   'P 1'
#
loop_
_entity.id
_entity.type
_entity.pdbx_description
1 polymer ?
#
loop_
_entity_poly.entity_id
_entity_poly.type
_entity_poly.pdbx_seq_one_letter_code
_entity_poly.pdbx_strand_id
1 'polypeptide(L)'
;MMYGENGAAMRRELAALLRQHRIQLRLGGPSEPDRDGQGLQIRQYRQSVLIWCNQAMKAASPLIFPNLPAKPANPFRADRPSVSAAGELARALDNATTQSSTPPASTELLTTPSGNEVVEHWREAARAAALAEHDTGGELAAHMDVPQARALVGDVAAIAQALVVLDQRYRNTPDWEHLHQGARLGWAALAAALDVSLGQPDYSIDTKGWRPRTKPIRGHARPGILGVLQAEHNLLVRLKSFPNAVNLRLVVDSQRLLSSRLAPFAARVDQRLAQRWESRAATYSLIQQQLRDIGGQLGKGELAAAEGANAVSRLAALAHDTIIDPRALKGFEELFDKLDERIADIVEDGVARGAYLRRLTVPRLVTGTGSLVQPVRERYMPVTRASDLAVLQTVHTELRPRRRIQHAIPDPTRAELHAALIHRPLPKRTKPDVQQM
;
A
#
# COMPACT_ATOMS: atom_id res chain seq x y z
N MET A 1 6.89 5.58 2.43
CA MET A 1 5.68 6.20 2.99
C MET A 1 4.51 5.57 2.28
N MET A 2 3.37 5.41 2.95
CA MET A 2 2.16 4.85 2.33
C MET A 2 1.40 5.93 1.55
N TYR A 3 0.48 5.50 0.68
CA TYR A 3 -0.44 6.40 -0.02
C TYR A 3 -1.17 7.32 0.99
N GLY A 4 -1.64 6.76 2.11
CA GLY A 4 -2.32 7.54 3.15
C GLY A 4 -1.42 8.62 3.75
N GLU A 5 -0.14 8.35 3.98
CA GLU A 5 0.81 9.29 4.59
C GLU A 5 1.13 10.46 3.65
N ASN A 6 1.46 10.15 2.39
CA ASN A 6 1.78 11.17 1.40
C ASN A 6 0.52 11.97 1.00
N GLY A 7 -0.63 11.30 0.86
CA GLY A 7 -1.92 11.94 0.65
C GLY A 7 -2.31 12.87 1.80
N ALA A 8 -2.13 12.43 3.05
CA ALA A 8 -2.38 13.25 4.24
C ALA A 8 -1.43 14.45 4.33
N ALA A 9 -0.16 14.30 3.95
CA ALA A 9 0.79 15.41 3.87
C ALA A 9 0.32 16.45 2.84
N MET A 10 0.01 16.05 1.61
CA MET A 10 -0.53 16.97 0.59
C MET A 10 -1.79 17.70 1.07
N ARG A 11 -2.76 16.97 1.64
CA ARG A 11 -4.01 17.57 2.14
C ARG A 11 -3.78 18.58 3.26
N ARG A 12 -2.87 18.31 4.19
CA ARG A 12 -2.52 19.23 5.30
C ARG A 12 -1.93 20.53 4.78
N GLU A 13 -0.95 20.44 3.88
CA GLU A 13 -0.28 21.63 3.35
C GLU A 13 -1.21 22.47 2.47
N LEU A 14 -2.04 21.84 1.64
CA LEU A 14 -3.06 22.54 0.85
C LEU A 14 -4.14 23.17 1.75
N ALA A 15 -4.55 22.50 2.81
CA ALA A 15 -5.49 23.06 3.79
C ALA A 15 -4.88 24.27 4.51
N ALA A 16 -3.60 24.22 4.87
CA ALA A 16 -2.87 25.35 5.44
C ALA A 16 -2.88 26.55 4.48
N LEU A 17 -2.52 26.35 3.20
CA LEU A 17 -2.57 27.39 2.17
C LEU A 17 -3.98 27.98 1.99
N LEU A 18 -5.02 27.16 2.00
CA LEU A 18 -6.41 27.62 1.86
C LEU A 18 -6.90 28.44 3.07
N ARG A 19 -6.41 28.13 4.28
CA ARG A 19 -6.70 28.91 5.50
C ARG A 19 -5.95 30.24 5.54
N GLN A 20 -4.84 30.36 4.81
CA GLN A 20 -4.12 31.63 4.72
C GLN A 20 -4.89 32.66 3.88
N HIS A 21 -5.15 33.82 4.48
CA HIS A 21 -5.76 34.96 3.81
C HIS A 21 -4.71 35.98 3.39
N ARG A 22 -5.03 36.77 2.34
CA ARG A 22 -4.13 37.82 1.81
C ARG A 22 -2.77 37.28 1.41
N ILE A 23 -2.75 36.16 0.70
CA ILE A 23 -1.54 35.50 0.20
C ILE A 23 -0.61 36.49 -0.53
N GLN A 24 -1.19 37.44 -1.27
CA GLN A 24 -0.44 38.50 -1.96
C GLN A 24 0.37 39.41 -1.02
N LEU A 25 -0.06 39.61 0.22
CA LEU A 25 0.70 40.38 1.23
C LEU A 25 1.84 39.54 1.82
N ARG A 26 1.68 38.21 1.85
CA ARG A 26 2.64 37.26 2.43
C ARG A 26 3.76 36.87 1.47
N LEU A 27 3.56 37.06 0.16
CA LEU A 27 4.60 36.91 -0.86
C LEU A 27 5.47 38.17 -1.04
N GLY A 28 5.29 39.18 -0.19
CA GLY A 28 5.98 40.47 -0.32
C GLY A 28 5.18 41.51 -1.13
N GLY A 29 5.56 42.78 -1.00
CA GLY A 29 4.96 43.88 -1.75
C GLY A 29 5.26 43.80 -3.26
N PRO A 30 4.54 44.56 -4.12
CA PRO A 30 4.80 44.61 -5.57
C PRO A 30 6.20 45.12 -5.96
N SER A 31 6.96 45.67 -5.02
CA SER A 31 8.30 46.21 -5.24
C SER A 31 9.42 45.28 -4.77
N GLU A 32 9.11 44.09 -4.23
CA GLU A 32 10.14 43.16 -3.74
C GLU A 32 10.63 42.24 -4.88
N PRO A 33 11.95 42.22 -5.17
CA PRO A 33 12.53 41.44 -6.26
C PRO A 33 12.40 39.92 -6.08
N ASP A 34 12.12 39.45 -4.85
CA ASP A 34 11.99 38.03 -4.55
C ASP A 34 10.61 37.45 -4.95
N ARG A 35 9.63 38.32 -5.23
CA ARG A 35 8.25 37.91 -5.51
C ARG A 35 8.10 37.15 -6.83
N ASP A 36 8.88 37.50 -7.85
CA ASP A 36 8.88 36.81 -9.14
C ASP A 36 9.48 35.41 -9.01
N GLY A 37 10.59 35.30 -8.27
CA GLY A 37 11.24 34.03 -7.95
C GLY A 37 10.32 33.10 -7.14
N GLN A 38 9.68 33.62 -6.10
CA GLN A 38 8.70 32.87 -5.30
C GLN A 38 7.48 32.45 -6.14
N GLY A 39 7.00 33.33 -7.03
CA GLY A 39 5.91 33.02 -7.96
C GLY A 39 6.26 31.87 -8.92
N LEU A 40 7.47 31.87 -9.47
CA LEU A 40 7.98 30.79 -10.32
C LEU A 40 8.08 29.46 -9.55
N GLN A 41 8.66 29.48 -8.35
CA GLN A 41 8.76 28.28 -7.49
C GLN A 41 7.38 27.69 -7.19
N ILE A 42 6.41 28.53 -6.83
CA ILE A 42 5.03 28.08 -6.57
C ILE A 42 4.41 27.43 -7.81
N ARG A 43 4.63 27.98 -9.02
CA ARG A 43 4.11 27.35 -10.24
C ARG A 43 4.75 25.98 -10.51
N GLN A 44 6.05 25.82 -10.25
CA GLN A 44 6.75 24.55 -10.38
C GLN A 44 6.24 23.51 -9.37
N TYR A 45 6.02 23.93 -8.12
CA TYR A 45 5.42 23.08 -7.09
C TYR A 45 3.97 22.68 -7.44
N ARG A 46 3.16 23.63 -7.90
CA ARG A 46 1.80 23.38 -8.39
C ARG A 46 1.79 22.36 -9.53
N GLN A 47 2.74 22.47 -10.46
CA GLN A 47 2.87 21.53 -11.57
C GLN A 47 3.15 20.10 -11.08
N SER A 48 4.02 19.91 -10.08
CA SER A 48 4.26 18.58 -9.49
C SER A 48 2.99 17.98 -8.89
N VAL A 49 2.16 18.77 -8.20
CA VAL A 49 0.86 18.31 -7.65
C VAL A 49 -0.14 17.94 -8.76
N LEU A 50 -0.18 18.72 -9.86
CA LEU A 50 -1.03 18.42 -11.03
C LEU A 50 -0.63 17.12 -11.72
N ILE A 51 0.68 16.89 -11.89
CA ILE A 51 1.21 15.66 -12.48
C ILE A 51 0.79 14.45 -11.65
N TRP A 52 0.95 14.52 -10.32
CA TRP A 52 0.48 13.47 -9.43
C TRP A 52 -1.03 13.22 -9.57
N CYS A 53 -1.86 14.26 -9.64
CA CYS A 53 -3.30 14.12 -9.85
C CYS A 53 -3.61 13.35 -11.16
N ASN A 54 -2.91 13.67 -12.25
CA ASN A 54 -3.07 12.99 -13.53
C ASN A 54 -2.63 11.50 -13.44
N GLN A 55 -1.48 11.22 -12.81
CA GLN A 55 -0.99 9.86 -12.59
C GLN A 55 -1.96 9.03 -11.73
N ALA A 56 -2.49 9.59 -10.64
CA ALA A 56 -3.48 8.95 -9.78
C ALA A 56 -4.76 8.59 -10.55
N MET A 57 -5.25 9.48 -11.42
CA MET A 57 -6.40 9.18 -12.28
C MET A 57 -6.11 8.06 -13.30
N LYS A 58 -4.88 8.00 -13.83
CA LYS A 58 -4.44 6.88 -14.70
C LYS A 58 -4.40 5.56 -13.94
N ALA A 59 -4.03 5.56 -12.66
CA ALA A 59 -4.06 4.36 -11.82
C ALA A 59 -5.49 3.89 -11.51
N ALA A 60 -6.44 4.80 -11.29
CA ALA A 60 -7.85 4.48 -11.07
C ALA A 60 -8.62 4.08 -12.34
N SER A 61 -8.10 4.49 -13.52
CA SER A 61 -8.73 4.36 -14.83
C SER A 61 -9.30 2.97 -15.14
N PRO A 62 -8.56 1.85 -14.97
CA PRO A 62 -9.05 0.53 -15.34
C PRO A 62 -10.29 0.05 -14.56
N LEU A 63 -10.54 0.64 -13.39
CA LEU A 63 -11.58 0.22 -12.46
C LEU A 63 -12.80 1.14 -12.48
N ILE A 64 -12.59 2.42 -12.81
CA ILE A 64 -13.62 3.48 -12.74
C ILE A 64 -14.17 3.84 -14.13
N PHE A 65 -13.41 3.58 -15.20
CA PHE A 65 -13.89 3.79 -16.56
C PHE A 65 -14.35 2.45 -17.14
N PRO A 66 -15.67 2.19 -17.22
CA PRO A 66 -16.13 0.97 -17.86
C PRO A 66 -15.68 0.98 -19.33
N ASN A 67 -14.96 -0.06 -19.76
CA ASN A 67 -14.66 -0.35 -21.17
C ASN A 67 -15.93 -0.82 -21.93
N LEU A 68 -17.08 -0.25 -21.62
CA LEU A 68 -18.33 -0.57 -22.31
C LEU A 68 -18.34 0.16 -23.66
N PRO A 69 -18.77 -0.51 -24.75
CA PRO A 69 -18.95 0.16 -26.03
C PRO A 69 -19.88 1.36 -25.86
N ALA A 70 -19.55 2.48 -26.51
CA ALA A 70 -20.39 3.67 -26.49
C ALA A 70 -21.82 3.29 -26.86
N LYS A 71 -22.78 3.59 -25.98
CA LYS A 71 -24.19 3.35 -26.25
C LYS A 71 -24.55 4.06 -27.56
N PRO A 72 -25.21 3.40 -28.54
CA PRO A 72 -25.54 4.05 -29.79
C PRO A 72 -26.32 5.33 -29.52
N ALA A 73 -25.86 6.41 -30.17
CA ALA A 73 -26.37 7.76 -30.05
C ALA A 73 -27.89 7.77 -30.22
N ASN A 74 -28.61 8.36 -29.27
CA ASN A 74 -30.02 8.64 -29.47
C ASN A 74 -30.14 9.91 -30.34
N PRO A 75 -30.72 9.85 -31.55
CA PRO A 75 -30.76 10.98 -32.48
C PRO A 75 -31.58 12.19 -31.97
N PHE A 76 -32.31 12.05 -30.86
CA PHE A 76 -33.09 13.13 -30.25
C PHE A 76 -32.41 13.75 -29.01
N ARG A 77 -31.18 13.35 -28.66
CA ARG A 77 -30.40 13.95 -27.57
C ARG A 77 -29.04 14.39 -28.12
N ALA A 78 -28.59 15.59 -27.75
CA ALA A 78 -27.24 16.05 -28.06
C ALA A 78 -26.23 15.03 -27.50
N ASP A 79 -25.54 14.37 -28.42
CA ASP A 79 -24.67 13.24 -28.16
C ASP A 79 -23.42 13.73 -27.44
N ARG A 80 -23.36 13.52 -26.12
CA ARG A 80 -22.09 13.56 -25.39
C ARG A 80 -21.78 12.10 -25.07
N PRO A 81 -20.63 11.54 -25.50
CA PRO A 81 -20.21 10.24 -24.98
C PRO A 81 -20.31 10.33 -23.46
N SER A 82 -20.97 9.37 -22.80
CA SER A 82 -21.18 9.42 -21.35
C SER A 82 -19.85 9.18 -20.64
N VAL A 83 -19.04 10.23 -20.59
CA VAL A 83 -17.81 10.24 -19.84
C VAL A 83 -18.24 10.35 -18.39
N SER A 84 -17.90 9.36 -17.56
CA SER A 84 -18.18 9.41 -16.13
C SER A 84 -17.59 10.69 -15.52
N ALA A 85 -18.10 11.13 -14.36
CA ALA A 85 -17.60 12.33 -13.72
C ALA A 85 -16.07 12.25 -13.46
N ALA A 86 -15.60 11.06 -13.07
CA ALA A 86 -14.17 10.76 -12.97
C ALA A 86 -13.43 10.88 -14.33
N GLY A 87 -14.05 10.51 -15.44
CA GLY A 87 -13.43 10.57 -16.77
C GLY A 87 -13.30 12.01 -17.27
N GLU A 88 -14.28 12.86 -16.94
CA GLU A 88 -14.21 14.29 -17.25
C GLU A 88 -13.15 14.97 -16.38
N LEU A 89 -13.02 14.59 -15.11
CA LEU A 89 -11.94 15.06 -14.25
C LEU A 89 -10.56 14.65 -14.80
N ALA A 90 -10.38 13.39 -15.22
CA ALA A 90 -9.14 12.91 -15.82
C ALA A 90 -8.77 13.72 -17.06
N ARG A 91 -9.74 13.97 -17.96
CA ARG A 91 -9.53 14.80 -19.16
C ARG A 91 -9.19 16.25 -18.82
N ALA A 92 -9.89 16.85 -17.85
CA ALA A 92 -9.63 18.23 -17.45
C ALA A 92 -8.23 18.39 -16.82
N LEU A 93 -7.79 17.41 -16.03
CA LEU A 93 -6.43 17.36 -15.49
C LEU A 93 -5.39 17.20 -16.60
N ASP A 94 -5.60 16.29 -17.54
CA ASP A 94 -4.67 16.07 -18.65
C ASP A 94 -4.51 17.33 -19.52
N ASN A 95 -5.61 18.02 -19.81
CA ASN A 95 -5.58 19.32 -20.49
C ASN A 95 -4.84 20.38 -19.67
N ALA A 96 -5.07 20.46 -18.36
CA ALA A 96 -4.37 21.42 -17.50
C ALA A 96 -2.87 21.13 -17.41
N THR A 97 -2.46 19.86 -17.40
CA THR A 97 -1.04 19.45 -17.37
C THR A 97 -0.34 19.70 -18.70
N THR A 98 -0.96 19.33 -19.83
CA THR A 98 -0.37 19.41 -21.18
C THR A 98 -0.26 20.83 -21.71
N GLN A 99 -1.16 21.73 -21.29
CA GLN A 99 -1.15 23.14 -21.70
C GLN A 99 -0.30 24.02 -20.78
N SER A 100 0.26 23.48 -19.70
CA SER A 100 1.15 24.20 -18.79
C SER A 100 2.55 24.30 -19.41
N SER A 101 3.08 25.52 -19.50
CA SER A 101 4.45 25.80 -19.92
C SER A 101 5.46 25.67 -18.78
N THR A 102 4.98 25.64 -17.53
CA THR A 102 5.83 25.53 -16.34
C THR A 102 6.32 24.07 -16.15
N PRO A 103 7.65 23.84 -16.04
CA PRO A 103 8.17 22.51 -15.70
C PRO A 103 7.86 22.13 -14.24
N PRO A 104 7.82 20.83 -13.91
CA PRO A 104 7.72 20.39 -12.52
C PRO A 104 8.96 20.79 -11.71
N ALA A 105 8.80 20.87 -10.39
CA ALA A 105 9.90 21.16 -9.48
C ALA A 105 11.02 20.10 -9.57
N SER A 106 12.28 20.56 -9.61
CA SER A 106 13.44 19.69 -9.58
C SER A 106 13.67 19.09 -8.18
N THR A 107 14.42 18.00 -8.08
CA THR A 107 14.79 17.39 -6.80
C THR A 107 15.46 18.40 -5.86
N GLU A 108 16.38 19.22 -6.38
CA GLU A 108 17.07 20.25 -5.62
C GLU A 108 16.08 21.23 -4.98
N LEU A 109 15.12 21.72 -5.77
CA LEU A 109 14.09 22.64 -5.32
C LEU A 109 13.18 21.99 -4.27
N LEU A 110 12.80 20.72 -4.46
CA LEU A 110 12.00 19.97 -3.48
C LEU A 110 12.73 19.72 -2.16
N THR A 111 14.07 19.68 -2.17
CA THR A 111 14.89 19.44 -0.96
C THR A 111 15.41 20.70 -0.27
N THR A 112 15.26 21.86 -0.88
CA THR A 112 15.79 23.12 -0.35
C THR A 112 14.69 23.90 0.37
N PRO A 113 14.74 24.08 1.71
CA PRO A 113 13.73 24.83 2.44
C PRO A 113 13.61 26.29 1.98
N SER A 114 12.40 26.83 1.96
CA SER A 114 12.16 28.24 1.69
C SER A 114 12.03 29.05 2.98
N GLY A 115 12.51 30.29 2.99
CA GLY A 115 12.30 31.23 4.09
C GLY A 115 10.87 31.79 4.14
N ASN A 116 10.09 31.65 3.07
CA ASN A 116 8.69 32.10 3.01
C ASN A 116 7.74 30.94 3.34
N GLU A 117 6.92 31.09 4.38
CA GLU A 117 5.94 30.08 4.81
C GLU A 117 4.99 29.64 3.69
N VAL A 118 4.54 30.55 2.82
CA VAL A 118 3.63 30.23 1.70
C VAL A 118 4.32 29.29 0.71
N VAL A 119 5.55 29.63 0.36
CA VAL A 119 6.37 28.86 -0.59
C VAL A 119 6.74 27.52 0.02
N GLU A 120 7.00 27.48 1.33
CA GLU A 120 7.33 26.27 2.06
C GLU A 120 6.16 25.27 2.10
N HIS A 121 4.93 25.73 2.33
CA HIS A 121 3.75 24.87 2.23
C HIS A 121 3.57 24.30 0.81
N TRP A 122 3.83 25.11 -0.23
CA TRP A 122 3.83 24.60 -1.61
C TRP A 122 4.93 23.58 -1.86
N ARG A 123 6.14 23.80 -1.32
CA ARG A 123 7.27 22.87 -1.42
C ARG A 123 6.94 21.53 -0.76
N GLU A 124 6.42 21.53 0.46
CA GLU A 124 6.05 20.30 1.17
C GLU A 124 4.87 19.58 0.50
N ALA A 125 3.88 20.30 -0.04
CA ALA A 125 2.82 19.70 -0.86
C ALA A 125 3.40 19.03 -2.13
N ALA A 126 4.30 19.71 -2.85
CA ALA A 126 4.93 19.17 -4.06
C ALA A 126 5.87 18.00 -3.75
N ARG A 127 6.58 18.04 -2.61
CA ARG A 127 7.43 16.94 -2.14
C ARG A 127 6.60 15.71 -1.82
N ALA A 128 5.47 15.89 -1.14
CA ALA A 128 4.54 14.79 -0.86
C ALA A 128 3.95 14.22 -2.15
N ALA A 129 3.62 15.07 -3.14
CA ALA A 129 3.17 14.63 -4.47
C ALA A 129 4.24 13.81 -5.20
N ALA A 130 5.49 14.29 -5.24
CA ALA A 130 6.60 13.60 -5.87
C ALA A 130 6.89 12.23 -5.22
N LEU A 131 6.78 12.13 -3.90
CA LEU A 131 6.90 10.86 -3.18
C LEU A 131 5.72 9.92 -3.46
N ALA A 132 4.51 10.46 -3.60
CA ALA A 132 3.30 9.70 -3.91
C ALA A 132 3.24 9.18 -5.36
N GLU A 133 4.07 9.69 -6.28
CA GLU A 133 4.21 9.10 -7.62
C GLU A 133 4.66 7.63 -7.53
N HIS A 134 5.54 7.31 -6.58
CA HIS A 134 5.95 5.93 -6.33
C HIS A 134 4.79 5.08 -5.78
N ASP A 135 3.87 5.68 -5.03
CA ASP A 135 2.72 4.97 -4.46
C ASP A 135 1.65 4.67 -5.51
N THR A 136 1.50 5.52 -6.53
CA THR A 136 0.48 5.41 -7.57
C THR A 136 0.94 4.65 -8.82
N GLY A 137 2.10 3.98 -8.75
CA GLY A 137 2.62 3.13 -9.81
C GLY A 137 1.76 1.88 -10.11
N GLY A 138 2.13 1.13 -11.14
CA GLY A 138 1.36 -0.02 -11.64
C GLY A 138 1.07 -1.12 -10.59
N GLU A 139 1.88 -1.24 -9.54
CA GLU A 139 1.62 -2.16 -8.42
C GLU A 139 0.36 -1.77 -7.63
N LEU A 140 0.10 -0.48 -7.38
CA LEU A 140 -1.12 -0.06 -6.69
C LEU A 140 -2.36 -0.32 -7.55
N ALA A 141 -2.30 0.05 -8.83
CA ALA A 141 -3.38 -0.18 -9.79
C ALA A 141 -3.77 -1.66 -9.90
N ALA A 142 -2.81 -2.58 -9.81
CA ALA A 142 -3.05 -4.02 -9.89
C ALA A 142 -3.74 -4.62 -8.65
N HIS A 143 -3.61 -4.00 -7.48
CA HIS A 143 -4.13 -4.53 -6.21
C HIS A 143 -5.27 -3.69 -5.62
N MET A 144 -5.77 -2.72 -6.38
CA MET A 144 -6.87 -1.85 -5.99
C MET A 144 -8.22 -2.44 -6.43
N ASP A 145 -9.24 -2.30 -5.59
CA ASP A 145 -10.62 -2.61 -5.94
C ASP A 145 -11.42 -1.34 -6.29
N VAL A 146 -12.65 -1.50 -6.78
CA VAL A 146 -13.49 -0.37 -7.22
C VAL A 146 -13.78 0.62 -6.08
N PRO A 147 -14.17 0.19 -4.85
CA PRO A 147 -14.35 1.12 -3.72
C PRO A 147 -13.10 1.92 -3.34
N GLN A 148 -11.91 1.30 -3.39
CA GLN A 148 -10.63 2.00 -3.15
C GLN A 148 -10.29 2.98 -4.27
N ALA A 149 -10.55 2.60 -5.53
CA ALA A 149 -10.36 3.49 -6.67
C ALA A 149 -11.27 4.72 -6.59
N ARG A 150 -12.49 4.58 -6.05
CA ARG A 150 -13.37 5.73 -5.75
C ARG A 150 -12.79 6.64 -4.68
N ALA A 151 -12.21 6.08 -3.61
CA ALA A 151 -11.54 6.88 -2.59
C ALA A 151 -10.39 7.70 -3.18
N LEU A 152 -9.58 7.11 -4.07
CA LEU A 152 -8.52 7.80 -4.81
C LEU A 152 -9.06 8.94 -5.68
N VAL A 153 -10.14 8.70 -6.44
CA VAL A 153 -10.80 9.75 -7.25
C VAL A 153 -11.33 10.89 -6.38
N GLY A 154 -11.88 10.59 -5.20
CA GLY A 154 -12.36 11.60 -4.25
C GLY A 154 -11.23 12.49 -3.74
N ASP A 155 -10.06 11.91 -3.46
CA ASP A 155 -8.88 12.65 -3.03
C ASP A 155 -8.34 13.55 -4.15
N VAL A 156 -8.25 13.04 -5.38
CA VAL A 156 -7.85 13.83 -6.55
C VAL A 156 -8.84 14.98 -6.79
N ALA A 157 -10.14 14.73 -6.68
CA ALA A 157 -11.17 15.75 -6.82
C ALA A 157 -11.01 16.87 -5.77
N ALA A 158 -10.80 16.53 -4.50
CA ALA A 158 -10.60 17.52 -3.44
C ALA A 158 -9.31 18.34 -3.65
N ILE A 159 -8.22 17.70 -4.07
CA ILE A 159 -6.95 18.37 -4.37
C ILE A 159 -7.09 19.29 -5.59
N ALA A 160 -7.74 18.82 -6.66
CA ALA A 160 -8.00 19.64 -7.85
C ALA A 160 -8.83 20.89 -7.53
N GLN A 161 -9.84 20.79 -6.65
CA GLN A 161 -10.58 21.96 -6.14
C GLN A 161 -9.67 22.94 -5.42
N ALA A 162 -8.79 22.44 -4.54
CA ALA A 162 -7.84 23.28 -3.82
C ALA A 162 -6.93 24.04 -4.78
N LEU A 163 -6.42 23.37 -5.82
CA LEU A 163 -5.58 24.00 -6.83
C LEU A 163 -6.32 25.10 -7.60
N VAL A 164 -7.58 24.88 -7.99
CA VAL A 164 -8.39 25.89 -8.69
C VAL A 164 -8.66 27.12 -7.81
N VAL A 165 -8.97 26.92 -6.53
CA VAL A 165 -9.19 28.02 -5.57
C VAL A 165 -7.89 28.79 -5.32
N LEU A 166 -6.77 28.07 -5.14
CA LEU A 166 -5.47 28.69 -4.91
C LEU A 166 -5.02 29.47 -6.15
N ASP A 167 -5.18 28.92 -7.36
CA ASP A 167 -4.83 29.59 -8.62
C ASP A 167 -5.44 31.01 -8.73
N GLN A 168 -6.71 31.15 -8.35
CA GLN A 168 -7.38 32.45 -8.34
C GLN A 168 -6.78 33.43 -7.33
N ARG A 169 -6.25 32.94 -6.19
CA ARG A 169 -5.62 33.79 -5.16
C ARG A 169 -4.25 34.32 -5.60
N TYR A 170 -3.55 33.61 -6.49
CA TYR A 170 -2.25 33.99 -7.02
C TYR A 170 -2.31 34.85 -8.29
N ARG A 171 -3.50 35.18 -8.80
CA ARG A 171 -3.71 35.94 -10.06
C ARG A 171 -2.96 37.29 -10.18
N ASN A 172 -2.58 37.91 -9.06
CA ASN A 172 -1.88 39.20 -9.03
C ASN A 172 -0.37 39.04 -8.82
N THR A 173 0.15 37.81 -8.81
CA THR A 173 1.59 37.53 -8.80
C THR A 173 2.13 37.80 -10.21
N PRO A 174 3.31 38.44 -10.35
CA PRO A 174 3.91 38.68 -11.66
C PRO A 174 4.12 37.39 -12.45
N ASP A 175 3.91 37.46 -13.76
CA ASP A 175 4.01 36.33 -14.70
C ASP A 175 3.23 35.07 -14.30
N TRP A 176 2.13 35.24 -13.54
CA TRP A 176 1.32 34.11 -13.10
C TRP A 176 0.59 33.43 -14.25
N GLU A 177 1.01 32.21 -14.56
CA GLU A 177 0.33 31.32 -15.49
C GLU A 177 -0.88 30.64 -14.84
N HIS A 178 -2.08 30.96 -15.32
CA HIS A 178 -3.32 30.35 -14.86
C HIS A 178 -3.49 28.89 -15.31
N LEU A 179 -4.25 28.12 -14.53
CA LEU A 179 -4.64 26.76 -14.95
C LEU A 179 -5.51 26.83 -16.21
N HIS A 180 -5.10 26.11 -17.26
CA HIS A 180 -5.87 26.04 -18.49
C HIS A 180 -7.27 25.47 -18.22
N GLN A 181 -8.31 26.20 -18.63
CA GLN A 181 -9.72 25.86 -18.36
C GLN A 181 -10.00 25.60 -16.86
N GLY A 182 -9.39 26.35 -15.94
CA GLY A 182 -9.52 26.14 -14.49
C GLY A 182 -10.98 26.04 -13.98
N ALA A 183 -11.92 26.78 -14.57
CA ALA A 183 -13.34 26.65 -14.25
C ALA A 183 -13.90 25.26 -14.59
N ARG A 184 -13.55 24.70 -15.76
CA ARG A 184 -13.95 23.35 -16.17
C ARG A 184 -13.33 22.29 -15.26
N LEU A 185 -12.06 22.45 -14.90
CA LEU A 185 -11.40 21.58 -13.93
C LEU A 185 -12.13 21.59 -12.58
N GLY A 186 -12.52 22.78 -12.10
CA GLY A 186 -13.34 22.92 -10.90
C GLY A 186 -14.70 22.21 -11.01
N TRP A 187 -15.44 22.39 -12.10
CA TRP A 187 -16.72 21.69 -12.27
C TRP A 187 -16.56 20.16 -12.36
N ALA A 188 -15.55 19.69 -13.10
CA ALA A 188 -15.27 18.27 -13.24
C ALA A 188 -14.88 17.63 -11.90
N ALA A 189 -14.03 18.32 -11.11
CA ALA A 189 -13.66 17.88 -9.77
C ALA A 189 -14.87 17.82 -8.83
N LEU A 190 -15.78 18.80 -8.89
CA LEU A 190 -16.98 18.80 -8.05
C LEU A 190 -17.91 17.63 -8.43
N ALA A 191 -18.13 17.41 -9.73
CA ALA A 191 -18.93 16.30 -10.21
C ALA A 191 -18.35 14.94 -9.78
N ALA A 192 -17.03 14.76 -9.88
CA ALA A 192 -16.36 13.54 -9.43
C ALA A 192 -16.46 13.33 -7.92
N ALA A 193 -16.32 14.39 -7.11
CA ALA A 193 -16.48 14.31 -5.66
C ALA A 193 -17.91 13.90 -5.25
N LEU A 194 -18.92 14.40 -5.96
CA LEU A 194 -20.32 14.01 -5.74
C LEU A 194 -20.58 12.56 -6.15
N ASP A 195 -20.01 12.11 -7.26
CA ASP A 195 -20.13 10.70 -7.70
C ASP A 195 -19.49 9.73 -6.70
N VAL A 196 -18.33 10.11 -6.14
CA VAL A 196 -17.64 9.34 -5.10
C VAL A 196 -18.41 9.30 -3.78
N SER A 197 -19.03 10.40 -3.35
CA SER A 197 -19.81 10.41 -2.11
C SER A 197 -21.06 9.54 -2.20
N LEU A 198 -21.62 9.35 -3.40
CA LEU A 198 -22.68 8.39 -3.67
C LEU A 198 -22.16 6.94 -3.73
N GLY A 199 -20.94 6.74 -4.22
CA GLY A 199 -20.32 5.43 -4.37
C GLY A 199 -19.45 5.03 -3.20
N GLN A 200 -20.04 4.58 -2.08
CA GLN A 200 -19.39 4.04 -0.86
C GLN A 200 -17.87 3.74 -1.01
N PRO A 201 -17.00 4.74 -0.73
CA PRO A 201 -15.56 4.59 -0.90
C PRO A 201 -14.95 3.73 0.21
N ASP A 202 -13.89 2.97 -0.12
CA ASP A 202 -13.11 2.22 0.86
C ASP A 202 -11.74 2.87 1.10
N TYR A 203 -11.53 3.37 2.32
CA TYR A 203 -10.31 4.06 2.73
C TYR A 203 -9.17 3.12 3.12
N SER A 204 -9.34 1.79 2.98
CA SER A 204 -8.25 0.83 3.21
C SER A 204 -7.08 1.04 2.24
N ILE A 205 -7.30 1.77 1.14
CA ILE A 205 -6.27 2.27 0.24
C ILE A 205 -5.18 3.08 0.95
N ASP A 206 -5.48 3.72 2.09
CA ASP A 206 -4.51 4.50 2.87
C ASP A 206 -3.37 3.62 3.41
N THR A 207 -3.63 2.32 3.60
CA THR A 207 -2.62 1.33 4.03
C THR A 207 -1.83 0.70 2.88
N LYS A 208 -2.26 0.97 1.64
CA LYS A 208 -1.63 0.55 0.39
C LYS A 208 -0.63 1.63 -0.07
N GLY A 209 0.23 1.28 -1.02
CA GLY A 209 1.30 2.15 -1.52
C GLY A 209 2.68 1.50 -1.50
N TRP A 210 3.68 2.22 -1.97
CA TRP A 210 5.03 1.71 -2.13
C TRP A 210 5.71 1.59 -0.76
N ARG A 211 6.01 0.35 -0.36
CA ARG A 211 6.87 0.08 0.79
C ARG A 211 8.29 -0.15 0.28
N PRO A 212 9.32 0.50 0.88
CA PRO A 212 10.70 0.12 0.62
C PRO A 212 10.83 -1.39 0.77
N ARG A 213 11.42 -2.07 -0.22
CA ARG A 213 11.62 -3.52 -0.15
C ARG A 213 12.29 -3.84 1.19
N THR A 214 11.60 -4.61 2.04
CA THR A 214 12.16 -5.08 3.31
C THR A 214 13.43 -5.85 2.99
N LYS A 215 14.58 -5.31 3.42
CA LYS A 215 15.88 -5.94 3.21
C LYS A 215 16.18 -6.89 4.37
N PRO A 216 16.93 -7.97 4.13
CA PRO A 216 17.48 -8.76 5.22
C PRO A 216 18.36 -7.87 6.09
N ILE A 217 18.24 -8.00 7.41
CA ILE A 217 19.12 -7.35 8.37
C ILE A 217 20.50 -8.00 8.22
N ARG A 218 21.45 -7.22 7.71
CA ARG A 218 22.85 -7.62 7.51
C ARG A 218 23.67 -7.38 8.79
N GLY A 219 24.78 -8.09 8.89
CA GLY A 219 25.73 -7.95 10.00
C GLY A 219 25.68 -9.15 10.96
N HIS A 220 26.45 -9.05 12.04
CA HIS A 220 26.51 -10.09 13.07
C HIS A 220 25.14 -10.33 13.70
N ALA A 221 24.89 -11.58 14.10
CA ALA A 221 23.65 -11.94 14.78
C ALA A 221 23.52 -11.14 16.08
N ARG A 222 22.35 -10.53 16.30
CA ARG A 222 22.05 -9.91 17.59
C ARG A 222 22.08 -10.97 18.70
N PRO A 223 22.50 -10.61 19.93
CA PRO A 223 22.53 -11.55 21.04
C PRO A 223 21.11 -11.91 21.50
N GLY A 224 20.98 -13.09 22.10
CA GLY A 224 19.75 -13.55 22.75
C GLY A 224 18.54 -13.64 21.82
N ILE A 225 17.37 -13.33 22.37
CA ILE A 225 16.08 -13.45 21.66
C ILE A 225 15.98 -12.54 20.43
N LEU A 226 16.67 -11.39 20.43
CA LEU A 226 16.70 -10.48 19.28
C LEU A 226 17.40 -11.11 18.07
N GLY A 227 18.35 -12.02 18.29
CA GLY A 227 18.98 -12.80 17.22
C GLY A 227 18.05 -13.82 16.58
N VAL A 228 17.10 -14.37 17.36
CA VAL A 228 16.03 -15.25 16.86
C VAL A 228 15.05 -14.42 16.03
N LEU A 229 14.61 -13.27 16.56
CA LEU A 229 13.70 -12.36 15.85
C LEU A 229 14.31 -11.85 14.54
N GLN A 230 15.61 -11.53 14.53
CA GLN A 230 16.33 -11.15 13.32
C GLN A 230 16.34 -12.28 12.27
N ALA A 231 16.55 -13.53 12.70
CA ALA A 231 16.56 -14.68 11.80
C ALA A 231 15.15 -14.94 11.21
N GLU A 232 14.09 -14.84 12.02
CA GLU A 232 12.70 -14.95 11.54
C GLU A 232 12.33 -13.84 10.56
N HIS A 233 12.73 -12.60 10.84
CA HIS A 233 12.56 -11.49 9.88
C HIS A 233 13.30 -11.77 8.57
N ASN A 234 14.56 -12.21 8.64
CA ASN A 234 15.33 -12.54 7.45
C ASN A 234 14.72 -13.72 6.68
N LEU A 235 14.20 -14.74 7.36
CA LEU A 235 13.48 -15.86 6.75
C LEU A 235 12.28 -15.34 5.95
N LEU A 236 11.44 -14.47 6.54
CA LEU A 236 10.30 -13.87 5.84
C LEU A 236 10.74 -13.11 4.58
N VAL A 237 11.79 -12.30 4.68
CA VAL A 237 12.33 -11.57 3.52
C VAL A 237 12.87 -12.52 2.45
N ARG A 238 13.55 -13.60 2.84
CA ARG A 238 14.13 -14.60 1.92
C ARG A 238 13.06 -15.48 1.28
N LEU A 239 11.93 -15.74 1.94
CA LEU A 239 10.76 -16.41 1.36
C LEU A 239 10.07 -15.63 0.24
N LYS A 240 10.58 -14.44 -0.12
CA LYS A 240 10.22 -13.81 -1.40
C LYS A 240 10.60 -14.69 -2.59
N SER A 241 11.71 -15.45 -2.51
CA SER A 241 12.03 -16.45 -3.54
C SER A 241 11.21 -17.72 -3.32
N PHE A 242 10.59 -18.22 -4.39
CA PHE A 242 9.78 -19.42 -4.36
C PHE A 242 10.63 -20.65 -3.99
N PRO A 243 10.36 -21.35 -2.87
CA PRO A 243 11.16 -22.50 -2.43
C PRO A 243 10.77 -23.78 -3.19
N ASN A 244 11.72 -24.69 -3.35
CA ASN A 244 11.38 -26.06 -3.75
C ASN A 244 10.71 -26.84 -2.58
N ALA A 245 10.14 -28.01 -2.85
CA ALA A 245 9.36 -28.75 -1.85
C ALA A 245 10.19 -29.16 -0.61
N VAL A 246 11.48 -29.47 -0.80
CA VAL A 246 12.39 -29.84 0.31
C VAL A 246 12.63 -28.63 1.21
N ASN A 247 12.98 -27.48 0.64
CA ASN A 247 13.22 -26.25 1.39
C ASN A 247 11.95 -25.74 2.07
N LEU A 248 10.79 -25.87 1.42
CA LEU A 248 9.50 -25.56 2.04
C LEU A 248 9.26 -26.41 3.29
N ARG A 249 9.53 -27.72 3.22
CA ARG A 249 9.40 -28.62 4.38
C ARG A 249 10.33 -28.23 5.53
N LEU A 250 11.56 -27.79 5.23
CA LEU A 250 12.50 -27.31 6.25
C LEU A 250 12.01 -26.01 6.91
N VAL A 251 11.46 -25.08 6.13
CA VAL A 251 10.85 -23.85 6.63
C VAL A 251 9.64 -24.16 7.51
N VAL A 252 8.75 -25.05 7.08
CA VAL A 252 7.59 -25.48 7.88
C VAL A 252 8.02 -26.14 9.19
N ASP A 253 9.06 -26.97 9.17
CA ASP A 253 9.60 -27.58 10.39
C ASP A 253 10.24 -26.54 11.32
N SER A 254 10.92 -25.51 10.79
CA SER A 254 11.46 -24.44 11.63
C SER A 254 10.35 -23.68 12.34
N GLN A 255 9.23 -23.40 11.64
CA GLN A 255 8.07 -22.74 12.24
C GLN A 255 7.40 -23.59 13.33
N ARG A 256 7.27 -24.91 13.11
CA ARG A 256 6.82 -25.87 14.13
C ARG A 256 7.67 -25.80 15.40
N LEU A 257 9.00 -25.86 15.22
CA LEU A 257 9.95 -25.87 16.33
C LEU A 257 9.99 -24.54 17.07
N LEU A 258 9.95 -23.40 16.36
CA LEU A 258 9.94 -22.08 16.99
C LEU A 258 8.66 -21.84 17.78
N SER A 259 7.49 -22.13 17.22
CA SER A 259 6.22 -21.94 17.93
C SER A 259 6.13 -22.76 19.20
N SER A 260 6.52 -24.04 19.15
CA SER A 260 6.52 -24.91 20.32
C SER A 260 7.54 -24.49 21.38
N ARG A 261 8.76 -24.09 20.97
CA ARG A 261 9.83 -23.69 21.91
C ARG A 261 9.67 -22.28 22.48
N LEU A 262 8.95 -21.39 21.79
CA LEU A 262 8.65 -20.05 22.29
C LEU A 262 7.44 -20.02 23.24
N ALA A 263 6.53 -20.98 23.17
CA ALA A 263 5.31 -21.03 23.99
C ALA A 263 5.59 -20.97 25.52
N PRO A 264 6.58 -21.68 26.09
CA PRO A 264 6.90 -21.58 27.51
C PRO A 264 7.34 -20.17 27.94
N PHE A 265 8.00 -19.41 27.06
CA PHE A 265 8.38 -18.03 27.34
C PHE A 265 7.17 -17.09 27.30
N ALA A 266 6.25 -17.29 26.34
CA ALA A 266 5.00 -16.54 26.29
C ALA A 266 4.10 -16.82 27.50
N ALA A 267 4.07 -18.05 28.00
CA ALA A 267 3.22 -18.44 29.14
C ALA A 267 3.50 -17.63 30.41
N ARG A 268 4.72 -17.10 30.55
CA ARG A 268 5.12 -16.22 31.66
C ARG A 268 4.48 -14.83 31.61
N VAL A 269 4.07 -14.39 30.42
CA VAL A 269 3.49 -13.07 30.17
C VAL A 269 2.00 -13.17 29.90
N ASP A 270 1.59 -14.08 29.02
CA ASP A 270 0.20 -14.34 28.65
C ASP A 270 0.00 -15.82 28.29
N GLN A 271 -0.80 -16.53 29.09
CA GLN A 271 -1.13 -17.93 28.88
C GLN A 271 -1.94 -18.17 27.59
N ARG A 272 -2.75 -17.20 27.16
CA ARG A 272 -3.54 -17.32 25.91
C ARG A 272 -2.63 -17.26 24.69
N LEU A 273 -1.59 -16.41 24.74
CA LEU A 273 -0.58 -16.33 23.68
C LEU A 273 0.20 -17.64 23.57
N ALA A 274 0.58 -18.24 24.70
CA ALA A 274 1.23 -19.55 24.72
C ALA A 274 0.36 -20.65 24.07
N GLN A 275 -0.92 -20.74 24.43
CA GLN A 275 -1.87 -21.69 23.84
C GLN A 275 -2.02 -21.48 22.32
N ARG A 276 -2.04 -20.23 21.85
CA ARG A 276 -2.05 -19.92 20.41
C ARG A 276 -0.79 -20.43 19.71
N TRP A 277 0.38 -20.30 20.32
CA TRP A 277 1.63 -20.79 19.75
C TRP A 277 1.74 -22.32 19.79
N GLU A 278 1.21 -22.97 20.82
CA GLU A 278 1.07 -24.43 20.85
C GLU A 278 0.13 -24.94 19.75
N SER A 279 -1.02 -24.29 19.57
CA SER A 279 -1.94 -24.58 18.47
C SER A 279 -1.27 -24.38 17.12
N ARG A 280 -0.55 -23.28 16.92
CA ARG A 280 0.24 -23.02 15.71
C ARG A 280 1.25 -24.15 15.46
N ALA A 281 1.99 -24.57 16.49
CA ALA A 281 2.94 -25.68 16.36
C ALA A 281 2.26 -27.00 15.97
N ALA A 282 1.06 -27.29 16.49
CA ALA A 282 0.27 -28.45 16.10
C ALA A 282 -0.17 -28.36 14.62
N THR A 283 -0.65 -27.21 14.17
CA THR A 283 -0.98 -26.95 12.75
C THR A 283 0.23 -27.17 11.84
N TYR A 284 1.39 -26.62 12.20
CA TYR A 284 2.62 -26.83 11.42
C TYR A 284 3.10 -28.28 11.45
N SER A 285 2.85 -29.03 12.53
CA SER A 285 3.14 -30.48 12.58
C SER A 285 2.29 -31.25 11.58
N LEU A 286 1.00 -30.92 11.47
CA LEU A 286 0.09 -31.51 10.49
C LEU A 286 0.52 -31.17 9.06
N ILE A 287 0.79 -29.89 8.78
CA ILE A 287 1.28 -29.44 7.47
C ILE A 287 2.57 -30.14 7.09
N GLN A 288 3.53 -30.28 8.02
CA GLN A 288 4.80 -30.97 7.77
C GLN A 288 4.58 -32.44 7.37
N GLN A 289 3.63 -33.13 8.01
CA GLN A 289 3.27 -34.49 7.67
C GLN A 289 2.65 -34.57 6.27
N GLN A 290 1.70 -33.68 5.96
CA GLN A 290 1.02 -33.63 4.66
C GLN A 290 1.97 -33.26 3.50
N LEU A 291 2.94 -32.39 3.75
CA LEU A 291 3.96 -32.01 2.75
C LEU A 291 4.91 -33.18 2.39
N ARG A 292 4.92 -34.29 3.15
CA ARG A 292 5.70 -35.48 2.75
C ARG A 292 5.22 -36.06 1.44
N ASP A 293 3.94 -35.89 1.12
CA ASP A 293 3.33 -36.40 -0.11
C ASP A 293 3.40 -35.39 -1.26
N ILE A 294 4.25 -34.37 -1.13
CA ILE A 294 4.50 -33.37 -2.16
C ILE A 294 5.96 -33.40 -2.57
N GLY A 295 6.18 -33.48 -3.87
CA GLY A 295 7.47 -33.26 -4.51
C GLY A 295 7.48 -31.98 -5.33
N GLY A 296 8.67 -31.52 -5.70
CA GLY A 296 8.84 -30.33 -6.53
C GLY A 296 10.26 -29.82 -6.42
N GLN A 297 10.95 -29.73 -7.56
CA GLN A 297 12.33 -29.25 -7.64
C GLN A 297 12.42 -27.79 -8.09
N LEU A 298 11.31 -27.21 -8.54
CA LEU A 298 11.26 -25.84 -9.03
C LEU A 298 11.36 -24.85 -7.87
N GLY A 299 12.27 -23.88 -8.00
CA GLY A 299 12.49 -22.82 -7.02
C GLY A 299 13.83 -22.89 -6.30
N LYS A 300 14.14 -21.83 -5.54
CA LYS A 300 15.31 -21.70 -4.68
C LYS A 300 14.82 -21.27 -3.30
N GLY A 301 15.21 -22.01 -2.26
CA GLY A 301 14.75 -21.76 -0.89
C GLY A 301 15.82 -21.95 0.17
N GLU A 302 17.05 -22.23 -0.21
CA GLU A 302 18.14 -22.60 0.70
C GLU A 302 18.43 -21.51 1.74
N LEU A 303 18.46 -20.25 1.31
CA LEU A 303 18.70 -19.12 2.23
C LEU A 303 17.55 -18.94 3.23
N ALA A 304 16.30 -19.17 2.83
CA ALA A 304 15.17 -19.09 3.74
C ALA A 304 15.20 -20.25 4.75
N ALA A 305 15.48 -21.46 4.29
CA ALA A 305 15.64 -22.63 5.14
C ALA A 305 16.83 -22.46 6.12
N ALA A 306 17.94 -21.89 5.66
CA ALA A 306 19.10 -21.58 6.49
C ALA A 306 18.77 -20.56 7.59
N GLU A 307 18.00 -19.51 7.28
CA GLU A 307 17.57 -18.55 8.31
C GLU A 307 16.59 -19.19 9.32
N GLY A 308 15.75 -20.14 8.89
CA GLY A 308 14.90 -20.92 9.80
C GLY A 308 15.72 -21.83 10.73
N ALA A 309 16.74 -22.49 10.18
CA ALA A 309 17.68 -23.27 10.98
C ALA A 309 18.46 -22.38 11.97
N ASN A 310 18.88 -21.18 11.54
CA ASN A 310 19.52 -20.19 12.41
C ASN A 310 18.60 -19.76 13.56
N ALA A 311 17.32 -19.47 13.27
CA ALA A 311 16.34 -19.08 14.28
C ALA A 311 16.16 -20.18 15.33
N VAL A 312 15.96 -21.44 14.89
CA VAL A 312 15.80 -22.59 15.78
C VAL A 312 17.06 -22.86 16.61
N SER A 313 18.23 -22.78 16.00
CA SER A 313 19.52 -22.99 16.68
C SER A 313 19.78 -21.92 17.74
N ARG A 314 19.54 -20.65 17.40
CA ARG A 314 19.67 -19.53 18.34
C ARG A 314 18.68 -19.61 19.49
N LEU A 315 17.45 -20.04 19.22
CA LEU A 315 16.45 -20.26 20.26
C LEU A 315 16.86 -21.38 21.20
N ALA A 316 17.43 -22.48 20.67
CA ALA A 316 17.93 -23.59 21.47
C ALA A 316 19.10 -23.19 22.40
N ALA A 317 19.87 -22.17 22.01
CA ALA A 317 20.97 -21.63 22.80
C ALA A 317 20.52 -20.66 23.90
N LEU A 318 19.23 -20.29 23.98
CA LEU A 318 18.73 -19.44 25.05
C LEU A 318 18.61 -20.23 26.35
N ALA A 319 18.99 -19.60 27.47
CA ALA A 319 18.75 -20.16 28.78
C ALA A 319 17.22 -20.23 29.05
N HIS A 320 16.77 -21.31 29.68
CA HIS A 320 15.34 -21.55 29.91
C HIS A 320 14.70 -20.46 30.78
N ASP A 321 15.47 -19.81 31.65
CA ASP A 321 15.06 -18.72 32.54
C ASP A 321 15.13 -17.33 31.90
N THR A 322 15.51 -17.22 30.62
CA THR A 322 15.56 -15.94 29.90
C THR A 322 14.20 -15.23 29.96
N ILE A 323 14.20 -13.97 30.38
CA ILE A 323 13.01 -13.10 30.37
C ILE A 323 12.94 -12.42 29.01
N ILE A 324 11.81 -12.59 28.31
CA ILE A 324 11.56 -11.96 27.01
C ILE A 324 10.67 -10.74 27.20
N ASP A 325 11.11 -9.58 26.67
CA ASP A 325 10.32 -8.35 26.63
C ASP A 325 9.00 -8.58 25.87
N PRO A 326 7.83 -8.17 26.42
CA PRO A 326 6.55 -8.19 25.71
C PRO A 326 6.59 -7.59 24.30
N ARG A 327 7.43 -6.58 24.05
CA ARG A 327 7.62 -6.00 22.70
C ARG A 327 8.23 -6.99 21.72
N ALA A 328 9.16 -7.83 22.18
CA ALA A 328 9.75 -8.88 21.36
C ALA A 328 8.74 -9.99 21.08
N LEU A 329 7.90 -10.37 22.06
CA LEU A 329 6.80 -11.32 21.87
C LEU A 329 5.79 -10.82 20.83
N LYS A 330 5.41 -9.55 20.88
CA LYS A 330 4.57 -8.91 19.85
C LYS A 330 5.23 -8.95 18.47
N GLY A 331 6.55 -8.72 18.42
CA GLY A 331 7.33 -8.84 17.18
C GLY A 331 7.26 -10.24 16.58
N PHE A 332 7.29 -11.30 17.39
CA PHE A 332 7.09 -12.68 16.92
C PHE A 332 5.66 -12.92 16.44
N GLU A 333 4.66 -12.42 17.14
CA GLU A 333 3.26 -12.55 16.70
C GLU A 333 3.05 -11.94 15.31
N GLU A 334 3.53 -10.72 15.09
CA GLU A 334 3.44 -10.05 13.78
C GLU A 334 4.23 -10.77 12.67
N LEU A 335 5.36 -11.39 13.00
CA LEU A 335 6.16 -12.17 12.04
C LEU A 335 5.51 -13.53 11.74
N PHE A 336 4.96 -14.20 12.75
CA PHE A 336 4.25 -15.47 12.59
C PHE A 336 3.03 -15.31 11.70
N ASP A 337 2.20 -14.29 11.93
CA ASP A 337 1.03 -14.03 11.08
C ASP A 337 1.43 -13.82 9.61
N LYS A 338 2.49 -13.03 9.35
CA LYS A 338 3.01 -12.79 7.99
C LYS A 338 3.62 -14.03 7.36
N LEU A 339 4.29 -14.86 8.16
CA LEU A 339 4.88 -16.11 7.69
C LEU A 339 3.80 -17.15 7.37
N ASP A 340 2.75 -17.22 8.18
CA ASP A 340 1.61 -18.11 7.96
C ASP A 340 0.91 -17.76 6.65
N GLU A 341 0.62 -16.48 6.43
CA GLU A 341 0.07 -15.98 5.16
C GLU A 341 1.01 -16.28 3.98
N ARG A 342 2.32 -16.03 4.14
CA ARG A 342 3.30 -16.23 3.06
C ARG A 342 3.48 -17.71 2.70
N ILE A 343 3.53 -18.58 3.70
CA ILE A 343 3.62 -20.03 3.49
C ILE A 343 2.34 -20.52 2.83
N ALA A 344 1.19 -19.94 3.18
CA ALA A 344 -0.07 -20.25 2.53
C ALA A 344 -0.06 -19.89 1.05
N ASP A 345 0.36 -18.68 0.70
CA ASP A 345 0.54 -18.24 -0.68
C ASP A 345 1.46 -19.19 -1.45
N ILE A 346 2.61 -19.57 -0.87
CA ILE A 346 3.60 -20.42 -1.54
C ILE A 346 3.03 -21.81 -1.86
N VAL A 347 2.29 -22.42 -0.92
CA VAL A 347 1.68 -23.73 -1.13
C VAL A 347 0.61 -23.66 -2.23
N GLU A 348 -0.28 -22.67 -2.14
CA GLU A 348 -1.37 -22.46 -3.10
C GLU A 348 -0.83 -22.14 -4.51
N ASP A 349 0.07 -21.16 -4.64
CA ASP A 349 0.70 -20.80 -5.91
C ASP A 349 1.52 -21.96 -6.49
N GLY A 350 2.22 -22.71 -5.62
CA GLY A 350 3.07 -23.81 -6.03
C GLY A 350 2.29 -24.94 -6.68
N VAL A 351 1.13 -25.27 -6.14
CA VAL A 351 0.22 -26.23 -6.75
C VAL A 351 -0.41 -25.64 -8.02
N ALA A 352 -0.92 -24.41 -7.96
CA ALA A 352 -1.60 -23.77 -9.10
C ALA A 352 -0.71 -23.64 -10.35
N ARG A 353 0.59 -23.38 -10.15
CA ARG A 353 1.60 -23.28 -11.23
C ARG A 353 2.21 -24.62 -11.62
N GLY A 354 1.81 -25.73 -10.99
CA GLY A 354 2.39 -27.06 -11.22
C GLY A 354 3.83 -27.22 -10.74
N ALA A 355 4.32 -26.30 -9.89
CA ALA A 355 5.66 -26.37 -9.29
C ALA A 355 5.75 -27.45 -8.19
N TYR A 356 4.61 -27.73 -7.53
CA TYR A 356 4.44 -28.80 -6.56
C TYR A 356 3.53 -29.89 -7.10
N LEU A 357 3.97 -31.14 -6.94
CA LEU A 357 3.35 -32.34 -7.51
C LEU A 357 3.03 -33.32 -6.38
N ARG A 358 1.91 -34.03 -6.50
CA ARG A 358 1.52 -35.07 -5.56
C ARG A 358 2.37 -36.32 -5.78
N ARG A 359 2.96 -36.84 -4.71
CA ARG A 359 3.68 -38.11 -4.68
C ARG A 359 2.69 -39.26 -4.51
N LEU A 360 2.76 -40.24 -5.39
CA LEU A 360 1.97 -41.47 -5.35
C LEU A 360 2.91 -42.66 -5.28
N THR A 361 2.66 -43.56 -4.35
CA THR A 361 3.33 -44.86 -4.26
C THR A 361 2.59 -45.86 -5.14
N VAL A 362 3.21 -46.26 -6.24
CA VAL A 362 2.65 -47.22 -7.18
C VAL A 362 3.42 -48.55 -7.04
N PRO A 363 2.72 -49.69 -6.86
CA PRO A 363 3.38 -50.99 -6.82
C PRO A 363 4.06 -51.25 -8.18
N ARG A 364 5.33 -51.67 -8.15
CA ARG A 364 6.04 -52.08 -9.36
C ARG A 364 5.73 -53.55 -9.64
N LEU A 365 4.95 -53.80 -10.68
CA LEU A 365 4.80 -55.14 -11.24
C LEU A 365 6.15 -55.55 -11.86
N VAL A 366 6.89 -56.43 -11.18
CA VAL A 366 8.09 -57.08 -11.73
C VAL A 366 7.65 -58.45 -12.24
N THR A 367 7.41 -58.55 -13.55
CA THR A 367 7.07 -59.82 -14.19
C THR A 367 8.32 -60.70 -14.27
N GLY A 368 8.29 -61.89 -13.67
CA GLY A 368 9.30 -62.94 -13.93
C GLY A 368 10.25 -63.32 -12.78
N THR A 369 10.17 -62.69 -11.61
CA THR A 369 10.95 -63.11 -10.43
C THR A 369 9.98 -63.44 -9.30
N GLY A 370 9.91 -64.70 -8.85
CA GLY A 370 9.01 -65.20 -7.80
C GLY A 370 9.21 -64.61 -6.39
N SER A 371 9.55 -63.33 -6.30
CA SER A 371 9.62 -62.52 -5.09
C SER A 371 8.22 -62.17 -4.60
N LEU A 372 7.89 -62.55 -3.36
CA LEU A 372 6.62 -62.21 -2.69
C LEU A 372 6.49 -60.71 -2.35
N VAL A 373 7.58 -59.94 -2.41
CA VAL A 373 7.57 -58.49 -2.08
C VAL A 373 7.79 -57.69 -3.37
N GLN A 374 6.78 -56.93 -3.79
CA GLN A 374 6.90 -56.02 -4.92
C GLN A 374 7.55 -54.70 -4.47
N PRO A 375 8.65 -54.25 -5.09
CA PRO A 375 9.26 -52.97 -4.73
C PRO A 375 8.32 -51.81 -5.10
N VAL A 376 8.14 -50.86 -4.18
CA VAL A 376 7.29 -49.67 -4.40
C VAL A 376 8.04 -48.64 -5.24
N ARG A 377 7.38 -48.05 -6.25
CA ARG A 377 7.93 -46.93 -7.03
C ARG A 377 7.14 -45.66 -6.75
N GLU A 378 7.83 -44.56 -6.50
CA GLU A 378 7.20 -43.24 -6.40
C GLU A 378 6.97 -42.64 -7.80
N ARG A 379 5.78 -42.09 -8.03
CA ARG A 379 5.43 -41.27 -9.19
C ARG A 379 4.92 -39.91 -8.72
N TYR A 380 5.21 -38.86 -9.47
CA TYR A 380 4.75 -37.50 -9.19
C TYR A 380 3.71 -37.10 -10.23
N MET A 381 2.53 -36.66 -9.78
CA MET A 381 1.45 -36.23 -10.66
C MET A 381 1.04 -34.78 -10.38
N PRO A 382 0.72 -33.99 -11.41
CA PRO A 382 0.09 -32.68 -11.23
C PRO A 382 -1.22 -32.81 -10.47
N VAL A 383 -1.50 -31.81 -9.64
CA VAL A 383 -2.73 -31.75 -8.85
C VAL A 383 -3.79 -31.09 -9.73
N THR A 384 -4.84 -31.85 -10.08
CA THR A 384 -5.89 -31.36 -10.98
C THR A 384 -7.04 -30.69 -10.23
N ARG A 385 -7.30 -31.05 -8.97
CA ARG A 385 -8.26 -30.36 -8.10
C ARG A 385 -7.62 -30.01 -6.75
N ALA A 386 -7.91 -28.81 -6.25
CA ALA A 386 -7.40 -28.34 -4.95
C ALA A 386 -7.84 -29.22 -3.77
N SER A 387 -8.99 -29.89 -3.88
CA SER A 387 -9.49 -30.87 -2.90
C SER A 387 -8.62 -32.12 -2.76
N ASP A 388 -7.72 -32.39 -3.71
CA ASP A 388 -6.96 -33.63 -3.77
C ASP A 388 -5.71 -33.61 -2.87
N LEU A 389 -5.41 -32.45 -2.26
CA LEU A 389 -4.31 -32.27 -1.32
C LEU A 389 -4.82 -31.72 0.01
N ALA A 390 -4.75 -32.55 1.06
CA ALA A 390 -5.11 -32.16 2.42
C ALA A 390 -4.33 -30.92 2.93
N VAL A 391 -3.11 -30.71 2.42
CA VAL A 391 -2.32 -29.52 2.79
C VAL A 391 -2.97 -28.22 2.32
N LEU A 392 -3.62 -28.19 1.16
CA LEU A 392 -4.25 -26.97 0.65
C LEU A 392 -5.42 -26.57 1.54
N GLN A 393 -6.24 -27.53 1.94
CA GLN A 393 -7.35 -27.28 2.86
C GLN A 393 -6.85 -26.81 4.23
N THR A 394 -5.82 -27.46 4.77
CA THR A 394 -5.26 -27.13 6.09
C THR A 394 -4.67 -25.73 6.08
N VAL A 395 -3.84 -25.41 5.08
CA VAL A 395 -3.23 -24.11 4.90
C VAL A 395 -4.28 -23.01 4.70
N HIS A 396 -5.28 -23.26 3.87
CA HIS A 396 -6.35 -22.29 3.60
C HIS A 396 -7.21 -21.99 4.84
N THR A 397 -7.47 -23.00 5.67
CA THR A 397 -8.36 -22.89 6.84
C THR A 397 -7.64 -22.39 8.08
N GLU A 398 -6.41 -22.86 8.30
CA GLU A 398 -5.68 -22.69 9.56
C GLU A 398 -4.58 -21.61 9.50
N LEU A 399 -3.96 -21.35 8.33
CA LEU A 399 -2.89 -20.35 8.21
C LEU A 399 -3.39 -19.00 7.67
N ARG A 400 -4.54 -18.96 6.99
CA ARG A 400 -5.11 -17.69 6.53
C ARG A 400 -5.77 -16.96 7.70
N PRO A 401 -5.37 -15.71 8.01
CA PRO A 401 -6.07 -14.93 9.01
C PRO A 401 -7.53 -14.75 8.57
N ARG A 402 -8.48 -14.99 9.49
CA ARG A 402 -9.90 -14.63 9.25
C ARG A 402 -9.92 -13.14 8.93
N ARG A 403 -10.25 -12.81 7.69
CA ARG A 403 -10.25 -11.44 7.16
C ARG A 403 -11.15 -10.57 8.05
N ARG A 404 -10.56 -9.90 9.04
CA ARG A 404 -11.23 -8.82 9.75
C ARG A 404 -11.40 -7.72 8.71
N ILE A 405 -12.61 -7.55 8.21
CA ILE A 405 -12.99 -6.36 7.48
C ILE A 405 -12.94 -5.23 8.50
N GLN A 406 -11.75 -4.67 8.71
CA GLN A 406 -11.62 -3.38 9.35
C GLN A 406 -12.04 -2.37 8.29
N HIS A 407 -13.23 -1.79 8.44
CA HIS A 407 -13.58 -0.58 7.71
C HIS A 407 -12.54 0.47 8.10
N ALA A 408 -11.64 0.79 7.18
CA ALA A 408 -10.66 1.83 7.42
C ALA A 408 -11.43 3.15 7.61
N ILE A 409 -11.18 3.80 8.75
CA ILE A 409 -11.78 5.09 9.04
C ILE A 409 -11.09 6.12 8.13
N PRO A 410 -11.84 7.01 7.45
CA PRO A 410 -11.24 8.04 6.63
C PRO A 410 -10.30 8.92 7.45
N ASP A 411 -9.10 9.14 6.93
CA ASP A 411 -8.11 10.04 7.54
C ASP A 411 -8.69 11.46 7.78
N PRO A 412 -8.51 12.05 8.98
CA PRO A 412 -9.09 13.34 9.34
C PRO A 412 -8.67 14.49 8.42
N THR A 413 -7.51 14.38 7.75
CA THR A 413 -7.02 15.41 6.82
C THR A 413 -7.95 15.63 5.62
N ARG A 414 -8.77 14.64 5.25
CA ARG A 414 -9.82 14.81 4.22
C ARG A 414 -10.90 15.79 4.66
N ALA A 415 -11.39 15.63 5.89
CA ALA A 415 -12.38 16.54 6.47
C ALA A 415 -11.79 17.95 6.66
N GLU A 416 -10.53 18.03 7.08
CA GLU A 416 -9.82 19.30 7.24
C GLU A 416 -9.64 20.08 5.93
N LEU A 417 -9.26 19.40 4.84
CA LEU A 417 -9.15 20.01 3.52
C LEU A 417 -10.52 20.49 3.03
N HIS A 418 -11.55 19.66 3.19
CA HIS A 418 -12.91 20.02 2.82
C HIS A 418 -13.42 21.24 3.60
N ALA A 419 -13.17 21.30 4.91
CA ALA A 419 -13.49 22.46 5.73
C ALA A 419 -12.75 23.71 5.25
N ALA A 420 -11.47 23.59 4.87
CA ALA A 420 -10.68 24.70 4.35
C ALA A 420 -11.18 25.20 2.97
N LEU A 421 -11.72 24.32 2.13
CA LEU A 421 -12.34 24.68 0.85
C LEU A 421 -13.64 25.48 1.02
N ILE A 422 -14.45 25.14 2.02
CA ILE A 422 -15.74 25.80 2.27
C ILE A 422 -15.57 27.09 3.09
N HIS A 423 -14.51 27.19 3.88
CA HIS A 423 -14.28 28.32 4.78
C HIS A 423 -14.26 29.67 4.03
N ARG A 424 -15.24 30.53 4.35
CA ARG A 424 -15.27 31.94 3.95
C ARG A 424 -14.97 32.80 5.18
N PRO A 425 -14.03 33.77 5.10
CA PRO A 425 -13.77 34.68 6.21
C PRO A 425 -15.01 35.57 6.47
N LEU A 426 -15.35 35.78 7.74
CA LEU A 426 -16.43 36.71 8.09
C LEU A 426 -16.07 38.13 7.61
N PRO A 427 -17.02 38.88 7.02
CA PRO A 427 -16.80 40.27 6.68
C PRO A 427 -16.46 41.06 7.95
N LYS A 428 -15.44 41.93 7.87
CA LYS A 428 -15.12 42.87 8.96
C LYS A 428 -16.40 43.62 9.34
N ARG A 429 -16.81 43.54 10.61
CA ARG A 429 -17.74 44.52 11.19
C ARG A 429 -17.11 45.90 10.95
N THR A 430 -17.69 46.68 10.06
CA THR A 430 -17.49 48.13 10.02
C THR A 430 -17.84 48.64 11.41
N LYS A 431 -16.87 49.24 12.10
CA LYS A 431 -17.14 49.99 13.32
C LYS A 431 -18.17 51.07 12.95
N PRO A 432 -19.30 51.21 13.67
CA PRO A 432 -20.17 52.35 13.46
C PRO A 432 -19.38 53.61 13.82
N ASP A 433 -19.41 54.60 12.92
CA ASP A 433 -18.92 55.94 13.20
C ASP A 433 -19.62 56.44 14.46
N VAL A 434 -18.83 56.65 15.51
CA VAL A 434 -19.27 57.43 16.67
C VAL A 434 -19.30 58.88 16.19
N GLN A 435 -20.48 59.32 15.77
CA GLN A 435 -20.77 60.74 15.65
C GLN A 435 -20.58 61.37 17.03
N GLN A 436 -19.62 62.28 17.12
CA GLN A 436 -19.52 63.24 18.21
C GLN A 436 -20.79 64.11 18.20
N MET A 437 -21.49 64.13 19.32
CA MET A 437 -22.32 65.27 19.75
C MET A 437 -21.87 65.67 21.15
#